data_AF-A0A8K1B0L2-F1
#
_entry.id   AF-A0A8K1B0L2-F1
#
_cell.length_a   1.000
_cell.length_b   1.000
_cell.length_c   1.000
_cell.angle_alpha   90.00
_cell.angle_beta   90.00
_cell.angle_gamma   90.00
#
_symmetry.space_group_name_H-M   'P 1'
#
loop_
_entity.id
_entity.type
_entity.pdbx_description
1 polymer ?
#
loop_
_entity_poly.entity_id
_entity_poly.type
_entity_poly.pdbx_seq_one_letter_code
_entity_poly.pdbx_strand_id
1 'polypeptide(L)'
;MKILVRAYFDEAKSFHAKHIPTLEEYMRVALVTSGYPMLTVMSLLGMGEIAITEETLVWAFSDPKIITASSVIGRLSDDIKSHKFEQERGHAASAVECYMKKYGVSEEVAYDELSRQVSDAWKDINEDCLRPTAVPMAVLMRVLNLSRAIDVIYKDGDGYTHVGKEMKAKIESLLLYPVPI
;
A
#
# COMPACT_ATOMS: atom_id res chain seq x y z
N MET A 1 -13.58 5.07 -6.27
CA MET A 1 -13.72 4.19 -7.46
C MET A 1 -13.29 4.86 -8.78
N LYS A 2 -13.88 5.98 -9.24
CA LYS A 2 -13.53 6.58 -10.56
C LYS A 2 -12.04 6.90 -10.75
N ILE A 3 -11.39 7.43 -9.71
CA ILE A 3 -9.94 7.78 -9.73
C ILE A 3 -9.09 6.50 -9.90
N LEU A 4 -9.38 5.48 -9.10
CA LEU A 4 -8.70 4.18 -9.14
C LEU A 4 -8.76 3.53 -10.52
N VAL A 5 -9.96 3.43 -11.10
CA VAL A 5 -10.14 2.78 -12.42
C VAL A 5 -9.40 3.51 -13.53
N ARG A 6 -9.33 4.85 -13.47
CA ARG A 6 -8.54 5.64 -14.43
C ARG A 6 -7.04 5.38 -14.26
N ALA A 7 -6.56 5.28 -13.02
CA ALA A 7 -5.17 4.98 -12.73
C ALA A 7 -4.77 3.57 -13.22
N TYR A 8 -5.61 2.56 -12.98
CA TYR A 8 -5.40 1.22 -13.56
C TYR A 8 -5.39 1.25 -15.10
N PHE A 9 -6.23 2.08 -15.72
CA PHE A 9 -6.21 2.24 -17.17
C PHE A 9 -4.92 2.89 -17.67
N ASP A 10 -4.32 3.81 -16.90
CA ASP A 10 -3.04 4.41 -17.24
C ASP A 10 -1.88 3.40 -17.08
N GLU A 11 -1.90 2.51 -16.09
CA GLU A 11 -0.97 1.37 -16.00
C GLU A 11 -1.10 0.44 -17.21
N ALA A 12 -2.33 0.12 -17.62
CA ALA A 12 -2.59 -0.73 -18.78
C ALA A 12 -2.05 -0.09 -20.08
N LYS A 13 -2.20 1.23 -20.26
CA LYS A 13 -1.60 1.94 -21.41
C LYS A 13 -0.07 1.83 -21.39
N SER A 14 0.56 2.06 -20.24
CA SER A 14 2.01 1.95 -20.10
C SER A 14 2.50 0.54 -20.44
N PHE A 15 1.81 -0.48 -19.95
CA PHE A 15 2.09 -1.87 -20.28
C PHE A 15 1.98 -2.15 -21.78
N HIS A 16 0.86 -1.79 -22.42
CA HIS A 16 0.66 -2.01 -23.85
C HIS A 16 1.64 -1.23 -24.73
N ALA A 17 2.05 -0.04 -24.30
CA ALA A 17 3.06 0.76 -24.97
C ALA A 17 4.50 0.26 -24.73
N LYS A 18 4.70 -0.77 -23.89
CA LYS A 18 6.01 -1.22 -23.40
C LYS A 18 6.84 -0.06 -22.82
N HIS A 19 6.14 0.87 -22.20
CA HIS A 19 6.73 2.06 -21.63
C HIS A 19 7.05 1.82 -20.16
N ILE A 20 8.33 1.97 -19.80
CA ILE A 20 8.76 2.04 -18.40
C ILE A 20 8.72 3.52 -17.99
N PRO A 21 7.78 3.95 -17.12
CA PRO A 21 7.70 5.34 -16.66
C PRO A 21 8.94 5.74 -15.84
N THR A 22 9.08 7.03 -15.57
CA THR A 22 10.01 7.46 -14.51
C THR A 22 9.49 7.01 -13.14
N LEU A 23 10.36 6.91 -12.14
CA LEU A 23 9.97 6.50 -10.79
C LEU A 23 8.91 7.46 -10.20
N GLU A 24 9.04 8.75 -10.46
CA GLU A 24 8.08 9.77 -10.02
C GLU A 24 6.70 9.60 -10.68
N GLU A 25 6.68 9.40 -12.00
CA GLU A 25 5.43 9.17 -12.75
C GLU A 25 4.76 7.88 -12.31
N TYR A 26 5.56 6.82 -12.12
CA TYR A 26 5.11 5.54 -11.58
C TYR A 26 4.45 5.75 -10.22
N MET A 27 5.16 6.30 -9.24
CA MET A 27 4.66 6.43 -7.87
C MET A 27 3.36 7.24 -7.81
N ARG A 28 3.21 8.29 -8.62
CA ARG A 28 1.96 9.06 -8.69
C ARG A 28 0.75 8.20 -9.08
N VAL A 29 0.92 7.24 -9.98
CA VAL A 29 -0.15 6.31 -10.41
C VAL A 29 -0.26 5.14 -9.43
N ALA A 30 0.88 4.54 -9.07
CA ALA A 30 1.01 3.33 -8.28
C ALA A 30 0.43 3.47 -6.86
N LEU A 31 0.56 4.65 -6.25
CA LEU A 31 -0.04 4.94 -4.95
C LEU A 31 -1.57 4.94 -5.01
N VAL A 32 -2.15 5.40 -6.12
CA VAL A 32 -3.60 5.32 -6.34
C VAL A 32 -4.01 3.86 -6.60
N THR A 33 -3.30 3.15 -7.49
CA THR A 33 -3.62 1.77 -7.89
C THR A 33 -3.33 0.73 -6.82
N SER A 34 -2.60 1.07 -5.76
CA SER A 34 -2.52 0.29 -4.52
C SER A 34 -3.88 0.06 -3.88
N GLY A 35 -4.88 0.90 -4.20
CA GLY A 35 -6.22 0.85 -3.62
C GLY A 35 -6.31 1.39 -2.19
N TYR A 36 -5.19 1.68 -1.52
CA TYR A 36 -5.14 2.11 -0.12
C TYR A 36 -5.87 3.42 0.18
N PRO A 37 -5.76 4.49 -0.65
CA PRO A 37 -6.50 5.72 -0.39
C PRO A 37 -8.01 5.47 -0.40
N MET A 38 -8.50 4.69 -1.38
CA MET A 38 -9.91 4.33 -1.49
C MET A 38 -10.35 3.43 -0.34
N LEU A 39 -9.59 2.38 -0.03
CA LEU A 39 -9.88 1.46 1.07
C LEU A 39 -9.97 2.21 2.41
N THR A 40 -9.05 3.13 2.64
CA THR A 40 -9.04 3.97 3.83
C THR A 40 -10.33 4.76 3.96
N VAL A 41 -10.68 5.57 2.96
CA VAL A 41 -11.91 6.37 2.96
C VAL A 41 -13.15 5.49 3.16
N MET A 42 -13.25 4.36 2.43
CA MET A 42 -14.36 3.43 2.57
C MET A 42 -14.45 2.83 3.98
N SER A 43 -13.31 2.54 4.61
CA SER A 43 -13.28 1.99 5.97
C SER A 43 -13.75 2.98 7.03
N LEU A 44 -13.55 4.29 6.82
CA LEU A 44 -14.02 5.35 7.72
C LEU A 44 -15.54 5.49 7.69
N LEU A 45 -16.17 5.29 6.51
CA LEU A 45 -17.63 5.28 6.39
C LEU A 45 -18.29 4.19 7.24
N GLY A 46 -17.57 3.10 7.54
CA GLY A 46 -18.04 2.01 8.40
C GLY A 46 -17.90 2.28 9.91
N MET A 47 -17.33 3.41 10.32
CA MET A 47 -17.04 3.72 11.74
C MET A 47 -18.12 4.55 12.44
N GLY A 48 -19.21 4.91 11.75
CA GLY A 48 -20.30 5.70 12.32
C GLY A 48 -19.86 7.13 12.69
N GLU A 49 -20.59 7.75 13.62
CA GLU A 49 -20.47 9.18 13.95
C GLU A 49 -19.06 9.63 14.37
N ILE A 50 -18.20 8.72 14.84
CA ILE A 50 -16.82 9.03 15.27
C ILE A 50 -15.92 9.44 14.11
N ALA A 51 -16.18 8.94 12.89
CA ALA A 51 -15.32 9.19 11.72
C ALA A 51 -16.06 9.83 10.53
N ILE A 52 -17.39 9.84 10.54
CA ILE A 52 -18.20 10.42 9.46
C ILE A 52 -18.49 11.89 9.80
N THR A 53 -17.43 12.71 9.86
CA THR A 53 -17.56 14.16 9.94
C THR A 53 -17.05 14.80 8.65
N GLU A 54 -17.55 15.99 8.32
CA GLU A 54 -17.09 16.72 7.14
C GLU A 54 -15.58 16.98 7.21
N GLU A 55 -15.08 17.37 8.40
CA GLU A 55 -13.66 17.64 8.62
C GLU A 55 -12.80 16.40 8.39
N THR A 56 -13.27 15.23 8.87
CA THR A 56 -12.54 13.96 8.69
C THR A 56 -12.51 13.55 7.23
N LEU A 57 -13.61 13.71 6.50
CA LEU A 57 -13.67 13.37 5.08
C LEU A 57 -12.81 14.32 4.25
N VAL A 58 -12.90 15.63 4.49
CA VAL A 58 -12.04 16.65 3.83
C VAL A 58 -10.58 16.34 4.09
N TRP A 59 -10.20 16.03 5.33
CA TRP A 59 -8.85 15.59 5.69
C TRP A 59 -8.43 14.33 4.94
N ALA A 60 -9.30 13.32 4.84
CA ALA A 60 -8.96 12.07 4.16
C ALA A 60 -8.76 12.24 2.64
N PHE A 61 -9.43 13.23 2.04
CA PHE A 61 -9.29 13.58 0.62
C PHE A 61 -8.18 14.61 0.34
N SER A 62 -7.54 15.19 1.36
CA SER A 62 -6.45 16.16 1.19
C SER A 62 -5.06 15.51 1.16
N ASP A 63 -4.98 14.23 0.78
CA ASP A 63 -3.75 13.42 0.73
C ASP A 63 -2.88 13.51 2.00
N PRO A 64 -3.45 13.23 3.20
CA PRO A 64 -2.72 13.39 4.45
C PRO A 64 -1.55 12.40 4.52
N LYS A 65 -0.46 12.84 5.17
CA LYS A 65 0.82 12.14 5.16
C LYS A 65 0.69 10.67 5.58
N ILE A 66 -0.08 10.35 6.63
CA ILE A 66 -0.36 8.96 7.06
C ILE A 66 -1.04 8.08 5.99
N ILE A 67 -1.97 8.62 5.19
CA ILE A 67 -2.66 7.86 4.12
C ILE A 67 -1.70 7.62 2.95
N THR A 68 -0.93 8.65 2.59
CA THR A 68 0.12 8.53 1.57
C THR A 68 1.17 7.51 2.00
N ALA A 69 1.65 7.58 3.25
CA ALA A 69 2.60 6.62 3.82
C ALA A 69 2.05 5.20 3.86
N SER A 70 0.78 5.00 4.25
CA SER A 70 0.13 3.69 4.18
C SER A 70 0.08 3.15 2.76
N SER A 71 -0.13 4.02 1.77
CA SER A 71 -0.16 3.62 0.36
C SER A 71 1.23 3.27 -0.15
N VAL A 72 2.28 3.97 0.30
CA VAL A 72 3.69 3.65 0.02
C VAL A 72 4.06 2.28 0.59
N ILE A 73 3.72 2.02 1.86
CA ILE A 73 3.98 0.73 2.51
C ILE A 73 3.31 -0.39 1.72
N GLY A 74 2.01 -0.24 1.39
CA GLY A 74 1.28 -1.26 0.65
C GLY A 74 1.84 -1.48 -0.76
N ARG A 75 2.04 -0.40 -1.53
CA ARG A 75 2.54 -0.46 -2.90
C ARG A 75 3.94 -1.04 -2.99
N LEU A 76 4.90 -0.49 -2.24
CA LEU A 76 6.28 -0.93 -2.35
C LEU A 76 6.48 -2.35 -1.80
N SER A 77 5.74 -2.75 -0.76
CA SER A 77 5.79 -4.13 -0.26
C SER A 77 5.24 -5.10 -1.30
N ASP A 78 4.12 -4.76 -1.95
CA ASP A 78 3.56 -5.55 -3.05
C ASP A 78 4.55 -5.64 -4.22
N ASP A 79 5.06 -4.51 -4.70
CA ASP A 79 6.00 -4.48 -5.82
C ASP A 79 7.24 -5.35 -5.55
N ILE A 80 7.82 -5.30 -4.36
CA ILE A 80 9.01 -6.11 -4.00
C ILE A 80 8.66 -7.61 -3.95
N LYS A 81 7.54 -7.96 -3.30
CA LYS A 81 7.20 -9.36 -2.97
C LYS A 81 6.52 -10.09 -4.12
N SER A 82 5.84 -9.36 -4.99
CA SER A 82 5.15 -9.84 -6.18
C SER A 82 6.01 -9.71 -7.44
N HIS A 83 7.11 -8.93 -7.40
CA HIS A 83 7.97 -8.55 -8.54
C HIS A 83 8.14 -9.66 -9.59
N LYS A 84 8.79 -10.76 -9.21
CA LYS A 84 9.18 -11.83 -10.15
C LYS A 84 7.97 -12.49 -10.79
N PHE A 85 6.96 -12.81 -9.99
CA PHE A 85 5.73 -13.43 -10.49
C PHE A 85 5.01 -12.51 -11.50
N GLU A 86 4.93 -11.22 -11.20
CA GLU A 86 4.26 -10.26 -12.07
C GLU A 86 5.01 -10.01 -13.37
N GLN A 87 6.34 -9.90 -13.32
CA GLN A 87 7.14 -9.75 -14.54
C GLN A 87 7.12 -11.03 -15.39
N GLU A 88 7.15 -12.22 -14.78
CA GLU A 88 7.09 -13.50 -15.50
C GLU A 88 5.78 -13.68 -16.27
N ARG A 89 4.64 -13.26 -15.71
CA ARG A 89 3.32 -13.36 -16.38
C ARG A 89 3.02 -12.24 -17.37
N GLY A 90 3.90 -11.24 -17.47
CA GLY A 90 3.71 -10.04 -18.27
C GLY A 90 2.79 -9.03 -17.59
N HIS A 91 3.39 -8.15 -16.79
CA HIS A 91 2.71 -7.04 -16.12
C HIS A 91 3.37 -5.68 -16.44
N ALA A 92 2.73 -4.58 -16.07
CA ALA A 92 3.35 -3.26 -16.12
C ALA A 92 4.63 -3.22 -15.28
N ALA A 93 5.56 -2.32 -15.64
CA ALA A 93 6.77 -2.06 -14.86
C ALA A 93 6.38 -1.62 -13.43
N SER A 94 7.01 -2.22 -12.43
CA SER A 94 6.84 -1.91 -11.01
C SER A 94 7.82 -0.82 -10.55
N ALA A 95 7.81 -0.48 -9.26
CA ALA A 95 8.82 0.39 -8.67
C ALA A 95 10.25 -0.12 -8.92
N VAL A 96 10.44 -1.45 -9.01
CA VAL A 96 11.76 -2.08 -9.18
C VAL A 96 12.36 -1.71 -10.54
N GLU A 97 11.62 -1.95 -11.64
CA GLU A 97 12.05 -1.55 -12.98
C GLU A 97 12.29 -0.04 -13.08
N CYS A 98 11.38 0.75 -12.51
CA CYS A 98 11.47 2.21 -12.58
C CYS A 98 12.71 2.72 -11.83
N TYR A 99 13.02 2.13 -10.67
CA TYR A 99 14.20 2.48 -9.87
C TYR A 99 15.49 2.06 -10.58
N MET A 100 15.57 0.81 -11.05
CA MET A 100 16.73 0.29 -11.80
C MET A 100 17.00 1.13 -13.05
N LYS A 101 15.96 1.48 -13.81
CA LYS A 101 16.07 2.32 -15.00
C LYS A 101 16.60 3.73 -14.68
N LYS A 102 16.14 4.32 -13.57
CA LYS A 102 16.52 5.69 -13.20
C LYS A 102 17.96 5.79 -12.73
N TYR A 103 18.43 4.82 -11.94
CA TYR A 103 19.74 4.88 -11.28
C TYR A 103 20.80 3.96 -11.87
N GLY A 104 20.43 3.06 -12.80
CA GLY A 104 21.36 2.11 -13.41
C GLY A 104 21.92 1.07 -12.44
N VAL A 105 21.13 0.68 -11.44
CA VAL A 105 21.53 -0.23 -10.35
C VAL A 105 20.98 -1.64 -10.55
N SER A 106 21.48 -2.61 -9.76
CA SER A 106 20.97 -3.98 -9.78
C SER A 106 19.59 -4.10 -9.09
N GLU A 107 18.93 -5.23 -9.30
CA GLU A 107 17.65 -5.57 -8.66
C GLU A 107 17.78 -5.56 -7.13
N GLU A 108 18.86 -6.12 -6.59
CA GLU A 108 19.10 -6.19 -5.14
C GLU A 108 19.22 -4.79 -4.52
N VAL A 109 19.93 -3.88 -5.19
CA VAL A 109 20.06 -2.49 -4.74
C VAL A 109 18.70 -1.77 -4.79
N ALA A 110 17.88 -2.06 -5.81
CA ALA A 110 16.53 -1.52 -5.88
C ALA A 110 15.65 -2.05 -4.73
N TYR A 111 15.68 -3.35 -4.43
CA TYR A 111 14.93 -3.90 -3.29
C TYR A 111 15.34 -3.29 -1.96
N ASP A 112 16.64 -3.12 -1.71
CA ASP A 112 17.14 -2.52 -0.48
C ASP A 112 16.64 -1.09 -0.31
N GLU A 113 16.71 -0.28 -1.37
CA GLU A 113 16.24 1.11 -1.31
C GLU A 113 14.72 1.20 -1.18
N LEU A 114 13.95 0.39 -1.92
CA LEU A 114 12.50 0.39 -1.80
C LEU A 114 12.05 -0.08 -0.39
N SER A 115 12.76 -1.05 0.20
CA SER A 115 12.56 -1.47 1.60
C SER A 115 12.89 -0.36 2.59
N ARG A 116 13.92 0.46 2.31
CA ARG A 116 14.26 1.65 3.08
C ARG A 116 13.13 2.69 3.01
N GLN A 117 12.55 2.91 1.83
CA GLN A 117 11.39 3.81 1.66
C GLN A 117 10.15 3.31 2.43
N VAL A 118 9.89 2.00 2.46
CA VAL A 118 8.84 1.42 3.33
C VAL A 118 9.11 1.73 4.80
N SER A 119 10.37 1.60 5.24
CA SER A 119 10.78 1.90 6.61
C SER A 119 10.63 3.39 6.96
N ASP A 120 10.88 4.28 6.00
CA ASP A 120 10.67 5.72 6.18
C ASP A 120 9.17 6.07 6.24
N ALA A 121 8.34 5.45 5.40
CA ALA A 121 6.89 5.64 5.45
C ALA A 121 6.29 5.22 6.82
N TRP A 122 6.86 4.20 7.48
CA TRP A 122 6.47 3.88 8.85
C TRP A 122 6.76 5.00 9.86
N LYS A 123 7.84 5.79 9.65
CA LYS A 123 8.15 6.95 10.49
C LYS A 123 7.12 8.06 10.28
N ASP A 124 6.68 8.27 9.04
CA ASP A 124 5.63 9.24 8.73
C ASP A 124 4.30 8.89 9.41
N ILE A 125 3.93 7.60 9.42
CA ILE A 125 2.74 7.12 10.17
C ILE A 125 2.90 7.39 11.68
N ASN A 126 4.08 7.12 12.23
CA ASN A 126 4.34 7.34 13.65
C ASN A 126 4.24 8.82 14.02
N GLU A 127 4.78 9.71 13.18
CA GLU A 127 4.74 11.16 13.39
C GLU A 127 3.30 11.68 13.41
N ASP A 128 2.45 11.28 12.45
CA ASP A 128 1.04 11.70 12.38
C ASP A 128 0.21 11.19 13.58
N CYS A 129 0.66 10.12 14.24
CA CYS A 129 0.04 9.60 15.47
C CYS A 129 0.47 10.34 16.74
N LEU A 130 1.44 11.26 16.69
CA LEU A 130 1.84 12.07 17.84
C LEU A 130 0.83 13.19 18.10
N ARG A 131 0.70 13.61 19.37
CA ARG A 131 -0.21 14.70 19.76
C ARG A 131 0.44 16.07 19.56
N PRO A 132 -0.34 17.11 19.17
CA PRO A 132 -1.76 17.07 18.81
C PRO A 132 -2.01 16.42 17.45
N THR A 133 -3.14 15.73 17.28
CA THR A 133 -3.49 15.04 16.03
C THR A 133 -4.43 15.90 15.17
N ALA A 134 -4.32 15.76 13.84
CA ALA A 134 -5.16 16.50 12.89
C ALA A 134 -6.65 16.05 12.88
N VAL A 135 -6.90 14.79 13.23
CA VAL A 135 -8.22 14.16 13.32
C VAL A 135 -8.30 13.29 14.58
N PRO A 136 -9.49 12.78 14.97
CA PRO A 136 -9.61 11.89 16.11
C PRO A 136 -8.67 10.68 15.99
N MET A 137 -8.03 10.28 17.09
CA MET A 137 -7.08 9.15 17.10
C MET A 137 -7.69 7.85 16.54
N ALA A 138 -8.99 7.63 16.71
CA ALA A 138 -9.67 6.46 16.13
C ALA A 138 -9.56 6.40 14.59
N VAL A 139 -9.57 7.55 13.91
CA VAL A 139 -9.39 7.66 12.46
C VAL A 139 -7.97 7.28 12.07
N LEU A 140 -6.96 7.85 12.76
CA LEU A 140 -5.55 7.50 12.51
C LEU A 140 -5.26 6.03 12.78
N MET A 141 -5.82 5.48 13.86
CA MET A 141 -5.72 4.06 14.20
C MET A 141 -6.30 3.16 13.11
N ARG A 142 -7.35 3.60 12.39
CA ARG A 142 -7.88 2.84 11.26
C ARG A 142 -6.85 2.74 10.14
N VAL A 143 -6.23 3.86 9.76
CA VAL A 143 -5.17 3.89 8.73
C VAL A 143 -3.99 3.02 9.15
N LEU A 144 -3.50 3.21 10.38
CA LEU A 144 -2.41 2.42 10.95
C LEU A 144 -2.68 0.91 10.93
N ASN A 145 -3.90 0.49 11.29
CA ASN A 145 -4.24 -0.93 11.29
C ASN A 145 -4.35 -1.51 9.87
N LEU A 146 -4.76 -0.72 8.88
CA LEU A 146 -4.68 -1.13 7.47
C LEU A 146 -3.22 -1.32 7.05
N SER A 147 -2.32 -0.41 7.42
CA SER A 147 -0.88 -0.56 7.16
C SER A 147 -0.27 -1.77 7.87
N ARG A 148 -0.72 -2.10 9.09
CA ARG A 148 -0.28 -3.33 9.78
C ARG A 148 -0.77 -4.59 9.09
N ALA A 149 -2.01 -4.58 8.58
CA ALA A 149 -2.55 -5.71 7.84
C ALA A 149 -1.70 -6.01 6.60
N ILE A 150 -1.29 -4.98 5.85
CA ILE A 150 -0.48 -5.17 4.65
C ILE A 150 0.93 -5.68 4.94
N ASP A 151 1.53 -5.17 6.01
CA ASP A 151 2.83 -5.65 6.49
C ASP A 151 2.76 -7.15 6.81
N VAL A 152 1.70 -7.60 7.50
CA VAL A 152 1.49 -9.03 7.78
C VAL A 152 1.30 -9.84 6.49
N ILE A 153 0.52 -9.32 5.53
CA ILE A 153 0.22 -9.98 4.25
C ILE A 153 1.49 -10.21 3.43
N TYR A 154 2.37 -9.20 3.36
CA TYR A 154 3.56 -9.22 2.51
C TYR A 154 4.87 -9.57 3.23
N LYS A 155 4.82 -9.86 4.54
CA LYS A 155 6.01 -10.12 5.37
C LYS A 155 6.95 -11.16 4.77
N ASP A 156 6.39 -12.33 4.48
CA ASP A 156 7.14 -13.54 4.12
C ASP A 156 7.11 -13.84 2.61
N GLY A 157 6.44 -12.98 1.81
CA GLY A 157 6.18 -13.19 0.39
C GLY A 157 4.84 -12.55 -0.01
N ASP A 158 4.38 -12.76 -1.24
CA ASP A 158 3.04 -12.35 -1.66
C ASP A 158 1.95 -13.26 -1.06
N GLY A 159 1.62 -13.03 0.21
CA GLY A 159 0.57 -13.76 0.92
C GLY A 159 -0.85 -13.40 0.48
N TYR A 160 -1.02 -12.40 -0.39
CA TYR A 160 -2.32 -11.98 -0.90
C TYR A 160 -2.75 -12.87 -2.08
N THR A 161 -1.89 -12.98 -3.08
CA THR A 161 -2.13 -13.84 -4.26
C THR A 161 -1.73 -15.28 -3.96
N HIS A 162 -0.61 -15.46 -3.24
CA HIS A 162 0.00 -16.75 -2.96
C HIS A 162 0.04 -17.02 -1.44
N VAL A 163 -1.15 -17.15 -0.84
CA VAL A 163 -1.37 -17.37 0.62
C VAL A 163 -0.35 -18.30 1.28
N GLY A 164 0.05 -19.40 0.61
CA GLY A 164 1.07 -20.31 1.15
C GLY A 164 0.64 -20.94 2.48
N LYS A 165 1.58 -21.60 3.17
CA LYS A 165 1.28 -22.27 4.45
C LYS A 165 1.13 -21.28 5.60
N GLU A 166 2.02 -20.29 5.67
CA GLU A 166 2.09 -19.33 6.78
C GLU A 166 0.85 -18.42 6.85
N MET A 167 0.41 -17.80 5.74
CA MET A 167 -0.78 -16.96 5.77
C MET A 167 -2.04 -17.80 6.01
N LYS A 168 -2.11 -19.01 5.45
CA LYS A 168 -3.21 -19.93 5.72
C LYS A 168 -3.30 -20.26 7.21
N ALA A 169 -2.18 -20.59 7.85
CA ALA A 169 -2.16 -20.85 9.30
C ALA A 169 -2.60 -19.64 10.13
N LYS A 170 -2.17 -18.42 9.76
CA LYS A 170 -2.62 -17.17 10.40
C LYS A 170 -4.14 -16.98 10.27
N ILE A 171 -4.70 -17.22 9.09
CA ILE A 171 -6.15 -17.11 8.83
C ILE A 171 -6.93 -18.16 9.63
N GLU A 172 -6.50 -19.43 9.59
CA GLU A 172 -7.17 -20.52 10.31
C GLU A 172 -7.17 -20.27 11.82
N SER A 173 -6.01 -19.85 12.37
CA SER A 173 -5.88 -19.53 13.79
C SER A 173 -6.74 -18.35 14.24
N LEU A 174 -7.04 -17.40 13.35
CA LEU A 174 -7.81 -16.20 13.70
C LEU A 174 -9.32 -16.40 13.51
N LEU A 175 -9.72 -17.13 12.47
CA LEU A 175 -11.12 -17.17 12.01
C LEU A 175 -11.80 -18.54 12.15
N LEU A 176 -11.03 -19.63 12.22
CA LEU A 176 -11.60 -20.99 12.27
C LEU A 176 -11.44 -21.64 13.64
N TYR A 177 -10.27 -21.51 14.25
CA TYR A 177 -9.97 -22.18 15.51
C TYR A 177 -10.19 -21.24 16.71
N PRO A 178 -11.01 -21.64 17.70
CA PRO A 178 -11.18 -20.84 18.91
C PRO A 178 -9.90 -20.87 19.75
N VAL A 179 -9.62 -19.77 20.44
CA VAL A 179 -8.58 -19.74 21.47
C VAL A 179 -9.07 -20.57 22.66
N PRO A 180 -8.33 -21.60 23.10
CA PRO A 180 -8.69 -22.37 24.28
C PRO A 180 -8.80 -21.46 25.50
N ILE A 181 -9.89 -21.62 26.25
CA ILE A 181 -10.15 -20.92 27.52
C ILE A 181 -9.66 -21.79 28.68
#